data_AF-A0AAD0IC46-F1
#
_entry.id   AF-A0AAD0IC46-F1
#
_cell.length_a   1.000
_cell.length_b   1.000
_cell.length_c   1.000
_cell.angle_alpha   90.00
_cell.angle_beta   90.00
_cell.angle_gamma   90.00
#
_symmetry.space_group_name_H-M   'P 1'
#
loop_
_entity.id
_entity.type
_entity.pdbx_description
1 polymer ?
#
loop_
_entity_poly.entity_id
_entity_poly.type
_entity_poly.pdbx_seq_one_letter_code
_entity_poly.pdbx_strand_id
1 'polypeptide(L)'
;MNRLRRIFSQAFATPPTNQALFAIAMWPVLYAAACYETPQLADYLSAFVGIHISMMKVFLAGCSAYCLMLSRHRLLNNRYFVRFAADIDRHSKLTMMQQGMIVAGLTHRAEYMALVSERNEIGGRLGFLVDADNFYRKLNWLIDVMRSGVRQLGRYAH
;
A
#
# COMPACT_ATOMS: atom_id res chain seq x y z
N MET A 1 -26.43 14.54 12.08
CA MET A 1 -25.02 14.32 12.50
C MET A 1 -24.26 13.21 11.73
N ASN A 2 -24.89 12.40 10.85
CA ASN A 2 -24.21 11.25 10.21
C ASN A 2 -23.40 11.55 8.93
N ARG A 3 -23.73 12.59 8.15
CA ARG A 3 -23.04 12.89 6.88
C ARG A 3 -21.60 13.38 7.06
N LEU A 4 -21.36 14.31 7.98
CA LEU A 4 -20.01 14.85 8.24
C LEU A 4 -19.07 13.76 8.78
N ARG A 5 -19.55 12.94 9.72
CA ARG A 5 -18.76 11.80 10.25
C ARG A 5 -18.42 10.80 9.15
N ARG A 6 -19.36 10.53 8.23
CA ARG A 6 -19.15 9.67 7.05
C ARG A 6 -18.11 10.25 6.09
N ILE A 7 -18.20 11.55 5.77
CA ILE A 7 -17.23 12.25 4.90
C ILE A 7 -15.83 12.26 5.52
N PHE A 8 -15.71 12.60 6.82
CA PHE A 8 -14.43 12.54 7.52
C PHE A 8 -13.87 11.13 7.59
N SER A 9 -14.72 10.12 7.84
CA SER A 9 -14.28 8.71 7.85
C SER A 9 -13.82 8.21 6.47
N GLN A 10 -14.38 8.76 5.39
CA GLN A 10 -13.96 8.47 4.01
C GLN A 10 -12.67 9.20 3.64
N ALA A 11 -12.45 10.42 4.13
CA ALA A 11 -11.22 11.19 3.90
C ALA A 11 -9.98 10.55 4.56
N PHE A 12 -10.18 9.79 5.65
CA PHE A 12 -9.13 9.01 6.32
C PHE A 12 -9.23 7.50 6.03
N ALA A 13 -10.02 7.10 5.03
CA ALA A 13 -10.13 5.71 4.65
C ALA A 13 -8.80 5.21 4.09
N THR A 14 -8.42 4.01 4.51
CA THR A 14 -7.24 3.35 3.97
C THR A 14 -7.58 2.83 2.58
N PRO A 15 -6.71 2.98 1.57
CA PRO A 15 -7.03 2.52 0.22
C PRO A 15 -7.25 1.00 0.16
N PRO A 16 -8.11 0.52 -0.75
CA PRO A 16 -8.20 -0.89 -1.11
C PRO A 16 -6.85 -1.46 -1.57
N THR A 17 -6.65 -2.76 -1.37
CA THR A 17 -5.41 -3.49 -1.70
C THR A 17 -4.88 -3.17 -3.10
N ASN A 18 -5.71 -3.27 -4.13
CA ASN A 18 -5.25 -3.06 -5.51
C ASN A 18 -4.88 -1.59 -5.78
N GLN A 19 -5.62 -0.63 -5.22
CA GLN A 19 -5.31 0.79 -5.36
C GLN A 19 -4.01 1.15 -4.65
N ALA A 20 -3.79 0.62 -3.44
CA ALA A 20 -2.56 0.81 -2.69
C ALA A 20 -1.35 0.23 -3.44
N LEU A 21 -1.46 -1.01 -3.95
CA LEU A 21 -0.39 -1.65 -4.72
C LEU A 21 -0.11 -0.92 -6.03
N PHE A 22 -1.15 -0.44 -6.72
CA PHE A 22 -0.98 0.36 -7.93
C PHE A 22 -0.22 1.66 -7.65
N ALA A 23 -0.60 2.40 -6.61
CA ALA A 23 0.11 3.63 -6.21
C ALA A 23 1.58 3.34 -5.86
N ILE A 24 1.85 2.24 -5.16
CA ILE A 24 3.22 1.78 -4.85
C ILE A 24 3.99 1.44 -6.14
N ALA A 25 3.35 0.79 -7.10
CA ALA A 25 3.95 0.39 -8.37
C ALA A 25 4.28 1.57 -9.29
N MET A 26 3.53 2.66 -9.20
CA MET A 26 3.73 3.85 -10.05
C MET A 26 4.91 4.73 -9.62
N TRP A 27 5.37 4.62 -8.37
CA TRP A 27 6.45 5.48 -7.85
C TRP A 27 7.75 5.43 -8.66
N PRO A 28 8.29 4.25 -9.03
CA PRO A 28 9.47 4.19 -9.90
C PRO A 28 9.27 4.86 -11.26
N VAL A 29 8.06 4.80 -11.84
CA VAL A 29 7.74 5.43 -13.13
C VAL A 29 7.76 6.95 -13.00
N LEU A 30 7.09 7.47 -11.96
CA LEU A 30 7.09 8.91 -11.67
C LEU A 30 8.50 9.42 -11.35
N TYR A 31 9.29 8.61 -10.63
CA TYR A 31 10.66 8.95 -10.32
C TYR A 31 11.56 8.95 -11.56
N ALA A 32 11.36 8.01 -12.50
CA ALA A 32 12.05 8.00 -13.78
C ALA A 32 11.74 9.28 -14.60
N ALA A 33 10.47 9.67 -14.67
CA ALA A 33 10.05 10.90 -15.33
C ALA A 33 10.71 12.12 -14.68
N ALA A 34 10.71 12.21 -13.34
CA ALA A 34 11.39 13.28 -12.63
C ALA A 34 12.91 13.33 -12.93
N CYS A 35 13.58 12.16 -12.98
CA CYS A 35 14.99 12.07 -13.33
C CYS A 35 15.27 12.53 -14.77
N TYR A 36 14.34 12.28 -15.69
CA TYR A 36 14.44 12.73 -17.08
C TYR A 36 14.29 14.25 -17.20
N GLU A 37 13.31 14.83 -16.50
CA GLU A 37 13.04 16.28 -16.52
C GLU A 37 14.08 17.11 -15.76
N THR A 38 14.89 16.48 -14.89
CA THR A 38 15.87 17.20 -14.03
C THR A 38 17.30 16.63 -14.14
N PRO A 39 17.92 16.68 -15.33
CA PRO A 39 19.26 16.13 -15.54
C PRO A 39 20.34 16.83 -14.69
N GLN A 40 20.13 18.10 -14.31
CA GLN A 40 21.09 18.89 -13.52
C GLN A 40 21.31 18.32 -12.11
N LEU A 41 20.42 17.45 -11.63
CA LEU A 41 20.57 16.79 -10.34
C LEU A 41 21.84 15.91 -10.28
N ALA A 42 22.18 15.24 -11.38
CA ALA A 42 23.41 14.45 -11.48
C ALA A 42 24.66 15.31 -11.35
N ASP A 43 24.68 16.47 -12.00
CA ASP A 43 25.82 17.40 -11.96
C ASP A 43 25.99 17.97 -10.54
N TYR A 44 24.89 18.36 -9.91
CA TYR A 44 24.90 18.83 -8.52
C TYR A 44 25.45 17.77 -7.55
N LEU A 45 24.97 16.52 -7.67
CA LEU A 45 25.46 15.42 -6.84
C LEU A 45 26.91 15.08 -7.14
N SER A 46 27.31 15.14 -8.41
CA SER A 46 28.69 14.89 -8.81
C SER A 46 29.66 15.90 -8.21
N ALA A 47 29.28 17.19 -8.24
CA ALA A 47 30.06 18.27 -7.64
C ALA A 47 30.14 18.14 -6.11
N PHE A 48 29.05 17.74 -5.46
CA PHE A 48 29.01 17.56 -4.01
C PHE A 48 29.87 16.38 -3.52
N VAL A 49 29.81 15.24 -4.22
CA VAL A 49 30.53 14.01 -3.83
C VAL A 49 31.97 13.99 -4.38
N GLY A 50 32.30 14.82 -5.37
CA GLY A 50 33.60 14.86 -6.03
C GLY A 50 33.85 13.69 -7.00
N ILE A 51 32.80 12.98 -7.41
CA ILE A 51 32.85 11.82 -8.31
C ILE A 51 31.76 12.01 -9.38
N HIS A 52 32.04 11.63 -10.62
CA HIS A 52 31.01 11.67 -11.66
C HIS A 52 29.88 10.65 -11.40
N ILE A 53 28.67 11.18 -11.21
CA ILE A 53 27.43 10.43 -10.99
C ILE A 53 26.51 10.69 -12.18
N SER A 54 26.18 9.65 -12.94
CA SER A 54 25.19 9.74 -14.02
C SER A 54 23.77 9.72 -13.47
N MET A 55 22.80 10.29 -14.21
CA MET A 55 21.38 10.20 -13.80
C MET A 55 20.87 8.77 -13.71
N MET A 56 21.43 7.84 -14.49
CA MET A 56 21.12 6.42 -14.35
C MET A 56 21.51 5.89 -12.95
N LYS A 57 22.68 6.29 -12.43
CA LYS A 57 23.08 5.93 -11.05
C LYS A 57 22.17 6.56 -10.01
N VAL A 58 21.75 7.82 -10.20
CA VAL A 58 20.77 8.49 -9.32
C VAL A 58 19.45 7.72 -9.30
N PHE A 59 18.93 7.39 -10.47
CA PHE A 59 17.69 6.62 -10.61
C PHE A 59 17.77 5.24 -9.93
N LEU A 60 18.84 4.49 -10.18
CA LEU A 60 19.06 3.17 -9.60
C LEU A 60 19.19 3.22 -8.08
N ALA A 61 19.92 4.21 -7.55
CA ALA A 61 20.07 4.42 -6.11
C ALA A 61 18.72 4.76 -5.46
N GLY A 62 17.95 5.66 -6.05
CA GLY A 62 16.62 6.03 -5.55
C GLY A 62 15.63 4.86 -5.59
N CYS A 63 15.59 4.09 -6.68
CA CYS A 63 14.75 2.88 -6.76
C CYS A 63 15.17 1.81 -5.76
N SER A 64 16.47 1.64 -5.53
CA SER A 64 17.01 0.70 -4.54
C SER A 64 16.61 1.11 -3.12
N ALA A 65 16.77 2.40 -2.78
CA ALA A 65 16.35 2.96 -1.50
C ALA A 65 14.83 2.79 -1.29
N TYR A 66 14.03 3.05 -2.32
CA TYR A 66 12.59 2.83 -2.29
C TYR A 66 12.24 1.36 -2.00
N CYS A 67 12.86 0.41 -2.70
CA CYS A 67 12.66 -1.03 -2.45
C CYS A 67 13.08 -1.45 -1.04
N LEU A 68 14.10 -0.82 -0.45
CA LEU A 68 14.50 -1.04 0.94
C LEU A 68 13.43 -0.52 1.90
N MET A 69 12.94 0.71 1.70
CA MET A 69 11.87 1.27 2.52
C MET A 69 10.57 0.47 2.43
N LEU A 70 10.19 0.01 1.23
CA LEU A 70 9.00 -0.83 1.05
C LEU A 70 9.10 -2.15 1.82
N SER A 71 10.29 -2.75 1.91
CA SER A 71 10.47 -3.97 2.72
C SER A 71 10.26 -3.75 4.23
N ARG A 72 10.33 -2.48 4.67
CA ARG A 72 10.02 -2.05 6.04
C ARG A 72 8.61 -1.45 6.17
N HIS A 73 7.80 -1.46 5.12
CA HIS A 73 6.48 -0.82 5.09
C HIS A 73 5.56 -1.27 6.24
N ARG A 74 5.55 -2.58 6.57
CA ARG A 74 4.74 -3.11 7.69
C ARG A 74 5.13 -2.49 9.02
N LEU A 75 6.43 -2.37 9.28
CA LEU A 75 6.96 -1.78 10.49
C LEU A 75 6.65 -0.27 10.55
N LEU A 76 6.83 0.44 9.45
CA LEU A 76 6.54 1.87 9.34
C LEU A 76 5.04 2.18 9.49
N ASN A 77 4.17 1.26 9.06
CA ASN A 77 2.72 1.42 9.17
C ASN A 77 2.11 0.80 10.44
N ASN A 78 2.91 0.32 11.39
CA ASN A 78 2.39 -0.31 12.61
C ASN A 78 1.41 0.61 13.38
N ARG A 79 1.62 1.93 13.33
CA ARG A 79 0.72 2.92 13.94
C ARG A 79 -0.73 2.81 13.44
N TYR A 80 -0.94 2.42 12.17
CA TYR A 80 -2.28 2.27 11.60
C TYR A 80 -2.94 0.98 12.10
N PHE A 81 -2.17 -0.11 12.24
CA PHE A 81 -2.67 -1.35 12.85
C PHE A 81 -3.11 -1.12 14.30
N VAL A 82 -2.31 -0.39 15.08
CA VAL A 82 -2.65 -0.03 16.46
C VAL A 82 -3.90 0.87 16.49
N ARG A 83 -3.96 1.90 15.64
CA ARG A 83 -5.09 2.83 15.56
C ARG A 83 -6.41 2.13 15.22
N PHE A 84 -6.36 1.14 14.33
CA PHE A 84 -7.55 0.46 13.80
C PHE A 84 -7.79 -0.92 14.40
N ALA A 85 -7.09 -1.31 15.47
CA ALA A 85 -7.18 -2.65 16.06
C ALA A 85 -8.63 -3.06 16.41
N ALA A 86 -9.41 -2.15 17.00
CA ALA A 86 -10.80 -2.40 17.35
C ALA A 86 -11.70 -2.63 16.12
N ASP A 87 -11.51 -1.84 15.06
CA ASP A 87 -12.27 -1.97 13.81
C ASP A 87 -11.89 -3.28 13.08
N ILE A 88 -10.60 -3.67 13.11
CA ILE A 88 -10.11 -4.94 12.55
C ILE A 88 -10.73 -6.12 13.29
N ASP A 89 -10.72 -6.11 14.63
CA ASP A 89 -11.34 -7.15 15.46
C ASP A 89 -12.86 -7.24 15.22
N ARG A 90 -13.55 -6.08 15.16
CA ARG A 90 -14.98 -6.03 14.86
C ARG A 90 -15.27 -6.60 13.47
N HIS A 91 -14.50 -6.25 12.45
CA HIS A 91 -14.66 -6.79 11.10
C HIS A 91 -14.46 -8.32 11.07
N SER A 92 -13.47 -8.84 11.79
CA SER A 92 -13.22 -10.29 11.92
C SER A 92 -14.42 -11.01 12.54
N LYS A 93 -14.95 -10.49 13.66
CA LYS A 93 -16.14 -11.04 14.33
C LYS A 93 -17.37 -11.03 13.44
N LEU A 94 -17.62 -9.93 12.72
CA LEU A 94 -18.74 -9.84 11.78
C LEU A 94 -18.57 -10.84 10.62
N THR A 95 -17.35 -11.04 10.14
CA THR A 95 -17.05 -12.04 9.09
C THR A 95 -17.35 -13.47 9.58
N MET A 96 -16.93 -13.81 10.81
CA MET A 96 -17.24 -15.11 11.42
C MET A 96 -18.75 -15.31 11.61
N MET A 97 -19.45 -14.31 12.12
CA MET A 97 -20.90 -14.35 12.31
C MET A 97 -21.64 -14.49 10.97
N GLN A 98 -21.21 -13.76 9.94
CA GLN A 98 -21.76 -13.89 8.59
C GLN A 98 -21.65 -15.34 8.11
N GLN A 99 -20.47 -15.94 8.25
CA GLN A 99 -20.23 -17.33 7.82
C GLN A 99 -21.13 -18.29 8.60
N GLY A 100 -21.29 -18.10 9.92
CA GLY A 100 -22.22 -18.88 10.73
C GLY A 100 -23.67 -18.78 10.26
N MET A 101 -24.13 -17.57 9.94
CA MET A 101 -25.48 -17.35 9.41
C MET A 101 -25.68 -17.95 8.01
N ILE A 102 -24.65 -17.93 7.15
CA ILE A 102 -24.69 -18.59 5.84
C ILE A 102 -24.87 -20.10 6.02
N VAL A 103 -24.05 -20.73 6.88
CA VAL A 103 -24.12 -22.17 7.15
C VAL A 103 -25.47 -22.56 7.77
N ALA A 104 -26.04 -21.71 8.62
CA ALA A 104 -27.36 -21.91 9.22
C ALA A 104 -28.55 -21.58 8.29
N GLY A 105 -28.32 -21.15 7.04
CA GLY A 105 -29.38 -20.81 6.09
C GLY A 105 -30.16 -19.54 6.44
N LEU A 106 -29.59 -18.65 7.26
CA LEU A 106 -30.25 -17.45 7.79
C LEU A 106 -30.02 -16.20 6.93
N THR A 107 -29.59 -16.36 5.69
CA THR A 107 -29.22 -15.26 4.78
C THR A 107 -30.40 -14.35 4.38
N HIS A 108 -31.62 -14.84 4.53
CA HIS A 108 -32.86 -14.09 4.24
C HIS A 108 -33.27 -13.15 5.37
N ARG A 109 -32.66 -13.24 6.56
CA ARG A 109 -33.05 -12.44 7.72
C ARG A 109 -32.59 -10.99 7.61
N ALA A 110 -33.38 -10.07 8.16
CA ALA A 110 -32.99 -8.66 8.27
C ALA A 110 -31.68 -8.47 9.06
N GLU A 111 -31.44 -9.32 10.07
CA GLU A 111 -30.21 -9.37 10.86
C GLU A 111 -28.97 -9.65 9.98
N TYR A 112 -29.10 -10.55 8.99
CA TYR A 112 -28.03 -10.83 8.05
C TYR A 112 -27.69 -9.61 7.19
N MET A 113 -28.72 -8.90 6.70
CA MET A 113 -28.53 -7.69 5.90
C MET A 113 -27.88 -6.56 6.71
N ALA A 114 -28.32 -6.37 7.96
CA ALA A 114 -27.72 -5.39 8.88
C ALA A 114 -26.24 -5.71 9.17
N LEU A 115 -25.94 -6.98 9.44
CA LEU A 115 -24.58 -7.48 9.65
C LEU A 115 -23.69 -7.25 8.44
N VAL A 116 -24.15 -7.59 7.23
CA VAL A 116 -23.40 -7.39 5.99
C VAL A 116 -23.15 -5.90 5.73
N SER A 117 -24.14 -5.04 6.00
CA SER A 117 -24.01 -3.59 5.87
C SER A 117 -22.92 -3.03 6.80
N GLU A 118 -22.96 -3.40 8.08
CA GLU A 118 -21.94 -2.97 9.06
C GLU A 118 -20.54 -3.48 8.67
N ARG A 119 -20.43 -4.76 8.29
CA ARG A 119 -19.16 -5.36 7.86
C ARG A 119 -18.58 -4.60 6.67
N ASN A 120 -19.40 -4.31 5.66
CA ASN A 120 -18.96 -3.60 4.45
C ASN A 120 -18.57 -2.14 4.75
N GLU A 121 -19.27 -1.47 5.67
CA GLU A 121 -18.89 -0.11 6.09
C GLU A 121 -17.51 -0.09 6.76
N ILE A 122 -17.27 -1.00 7.71
CA ILE A 122 -15.97 -1.13 8.38
C ILE A 122 -14.89 -1.50 7.36
N GLY A 123 -15.17 -2.48 6.49
CA GLY A 123 -14.25 -2.92 5.44
C GLY A 123 -13.86 -1.80 4.47
N GLY A 124 -14.82 -0.95 4.08
CA GLY A 124 -14.57 0.21 3.24
C GLY A 124 -13.65 1.25 3.88
N ARG A 125 -13.67 1.41 5.22
CA ARG A 125 -12.76 2.32 5.94
C ARG A 125 -11.37 1.73 6.13
N LEU A 126 -11.30 0.43 6.41
CA LEU A 126 -10.05 -0.29 6.67
C LEU A 126 -9.27 -0.61 5.39
N GLY A 127 -9.91 -0.72 4.24
CA GLY A 127 -9.25 -0.97 2.96
C GLY A 127 -8.36 -2.21 3.01
N PHE A 128 -7.09 -2.08 2.65
CA PHE A 128 -6.13 -3.19 2.68
C PHE A 128 -5.87 -3.73 4.10
N LEU A 129 -6.18 -3.00 5.17
CA LEU A 129 -5.95 -3.45 6.55
C LEU A 129 -6.86 -4.63 6.94
N VAL A 130 -8.01 -4.77 6.27
CA VAL A 130 -8.92 -5.92 6.46
C VAL A 130 -8.22 -7.25 6.19
N ASP A 131 -7.37 -7.26 5.15
CA ASP A 131 -6.66 -8.43 4.66
C ASP A 131 -5.19 -8.06 4.45
N ALA A 132 -4.57 -7.62 5.54
CA ALA A 132 -3.22 -7.09 5.54
C ALA A 132 -2.20 -8.14 5.08
N ASP A 133 -2.39 -9.41 5.43
CA ASP A 133 -1.46 -10.46 5.04
C ASP A 133 -1.49 -10.72 3.53
N ASN A 134 -2.66 -10.69 2.89
CA ASN A 134 -2.74 -10.74 1.42
C ASN A 134 -2.12 -9.51 0.77
N PHE A 135 -2.35 -8.31 1.34
CA PHE A 135 -1.68 -7.10 0.87
C PHE A 135 -0.16 -7.22 0.96
N TYR A 136 0.39 -7.64 2.10
CA TYR A 136 1.84 -7.78 2.30
C TYR A 136 2.45 -8.89 1.46
N ARG A 137 1.72 -9.99 1.24
CA ARG A 137 2.14 -11.04 0.30
C ARG A 137 2.30 -10.49 -1.12
N LYS A 138 1.30 -9.73 -1.61
CA LYS A 138 1.36 -9.08 -2.92
C LYS A 138 2.43 -7.99 -2.98
N LEU A 139 2.60 -7.23 -1.91
CA LEU A 139 3.63 -6.19 -1.81
C LEU A 139 5.04 -6.80 -1.87
N ASN A 140 5.29 -7.92 -1.16
CA ASN A 140 6.57 -8.61 -1.22
C ASN A 140 6.88 -9.10 -2.64
N TRP A 141 5.90 -9.71 -3.31
CA TRP A 141 6.04 -10.10 -4.71
C TRP A 141 6.37 -8.90 -5.61
N LEU A 142 5.68 -7.77 -5.43
CA LEU A 142 5.94 -6.54 -6.17
C LEU A 142 7.37 -6.00 -5.91
N ILE A 143 7.82 -6.01 -4.67
CA ILE A 143 9.20 -5.61 -4.30
C ILE A 143 10.22 -6.51 -4.99
N ASP A 144 9.97 -7.82 -5.05
CA ASP A 144 10.88 -8.77 -5.72
C ASP A 144 10.97 -8.50 -7.21
N VAL A 145 9.84 -8.21 -7.87
CA VAL A 145 9.80 -7.79 -9.28
C VAL A 145 10.58 -6.49 -9.49
N MET A 146 10.33 -5.48 -8.67
CA MET A 146 11.05 -4.20 -8.74
C MET A 146 12.55 -4.38 -8.54
N ARG A 147 12.98 -5.14 -7.52
CA ARG A 147 14.39 -5.43 -7.26
C ARG A 147 15.04 -6.20 -8.40
N SER A 148 14.31 -7.10 -9.05
CA SER A 148 14.80 -7.78 -10.24
C SER A 148 15.03 -6.78 -11.39
N GLY A 149 14.05 -5.92 -11.66
CA GLY A 149 14.16 -4.86 -12.68
C GLY A 149 15.32 -3.90 -12.42
N VAL A 150 15.46 -3.40 -11.19
CA VAL A 150 16.57 -2.51 -10.80
C VAL A 150 17.92 -3.21 -10.97
N ARG A 151 18.04 -4.49 -10.58
CA ARG A 151 19.27 -5.26 -10.78
C ARG A 151 19.60 -5.47 -12.26
N GLN A 152 18.60 -5.71 -13.10
CA GLN A 152 18.79 -5.82 -14.55
C GLN A 152 19.26 -4.50 -15.16
N LEU A 153 18.59 -3.39 -14.83
CA LEU A 153 18.98 -2.06 -15.30
C LEU A 153 20.39 -1.68 -14.83
N GLY A 154 20.77 -2.03 -13.60
CA GLY A 154 22.12 -1.81 -13.08
C GLY A 154 23.22 -2.52 -13.88
N ARG A 155 22.93 -3.67 -14.50
CA ARG A 155 23.90 -4.37 -15.37
C ARG A 155 24.21 -3.62 -16.66
N TYR A 156 23.27 -2.80 -17.14
CA TYR A 156 23.44 -1.98 -18.34
C TYR A 156 23.99 -0.57 -18.05
N ALA A 157 24.15 -0.21 -16.78
CA ALA A 157 24.62 1.10 -16.33
C ALA A 157 26.13 1.14 -16.01
N HIS A 158 26.83 0.02 -16.22
CA HIS A 158 28.28 -0.14 -16.05
C HIS A 158 29.01 -0.03 -17.38
#